data_AF-A0A659RR28-F1
#
_entry.id   AF-A0A659RR28-F1
#
_cell.length_a   1.000
_cell.length_b   1.000
_cell.length_c   1.000
_cell.angle_alpha   90.00
_cell.angle_beta   90.00
_cell.angle_gamma   90.00
#
_symmetry.space_group_name_H-M   'P 1'
#
loop_
_entity.id
_entity.type
_entity.pdbx_description
1 polymer ?
#
loop_
_entity_poly.entity_id
_entity_poly.type
_entity_poly.pdbx_seq_one_letter_code
_entity_poly.pdbx_strand_id
1 'polypeptide(L)'
;DARALPGHPPPRDAIRPATNQAARELARVGGAVTVTGHTDSQPIHSAEFPSNLVLSEKRAAEVAALLTSGGVPAGGVHIVGKGGRVPVAANGRTAGGAA
;
A
#
# COMPACT_ATOMS: atom_id res chain seq x y z
N ASP A 1 -5.54 -9.55 -16.65
CA ASP A 1 -4.54 -8.46 -16.64
C ASP A 1 -5.09 -7.16 -16.07
N ALA A 2 -4.97 -6.98 -14.76
CA ALA A 2 -5.35 -5.72 -14.11
C ALA A 2 -4.09 -4.87 -13.92
N ARG A 3 -3.70 -4.15 -14.97
CA ARG A 3 -2.63 -3.15 -14.90
C ARG A 3 -3.16 -1.96 -14.11
N ALA A 4 -2.55 -1.65 -12.96
CA ALA A 4 -2.91 -0.48 -12.16
C ALA A 4 -2.71 0.79 -13.00
N LEU A 5 -3.76 1.58 -13.18
CA LEU A 5 -3.68 2.88 -13.84
C LEU A 5 -3.00 3.89 -12.91
N PRO A 6 -2.29 4.91 -13.46
CA PRO A 6 -1.74 6.00 -12.65
C PRO A 6 -2.84 6.63 -11.80
N GLY A 7 -2.60 6.80 -10.50
CA GLY A 7 -3.57 7.36 -9.56
C GLY A 7 -4.70 6.42 -9.10
N HIS A 8 -4.87 5.22 -9.66
CA HIS A 8 -5.89 4.27 -9.21
C HIS A 8 -5.27 3.18 -8.30
N PRO A 9 -5.82 2.92 -7.10
CA PRO A 9 -5.35 1.77 -6.30
C PRO A 9 -5.52 0.49 -7.12
N PRO A 10 -4.57 -0.46 -7.06
CA PRO A 10 -4.75 -1.76 -7.71
C PRO A 10 -6.04 -2.40 -7.18
N PRO A 11 -6.79 -3.14 -8.01
CA PRO A 11 -7.99 -3.82 -7.55
C PRO A 11 -7.64 -4.72 -6.37
N ARG A 12 -8.39 -4.57 -5.28
CA ARG A 12 -8.14 -5.20 -3.99
C ARG A 12 -7.91 -6.72 -4.10
N ASP A 13 -8.55 -7.37 -5.07
CA ASP A 13 -8.39 -8.81 -5.33
C ASP A 13 -6.97 -9.24 -5.72
N ALA A 14 -6.19 -8.38 -6.39
CA ALA A 14 -4.84 -8.74 -6.81
C ALA A 14 -3.84 -8.83 -5.65
N ILE A 15 -4.03 -8.03 -4.60
CA ILE A 15 -3.08 -7.92 -3.47
C ILE A 15 -3.55 -8.67 -2.20
N ARG A 16 -4.83 -9.04 -2.13
CA ARG A 16 -5.40 -9.82 -1.04
C ARG A 16 -4.66 -11.12 -0.71
N PRO A 17 -4.28 -11.99 -1.66
CA PRO A 17 -3.64 -13.26 -1.31
C PRO A 17 -2.27 -13.06 -0.64
N ALA A 18 -1.44 -12.14 -1.16
CA ALA A 18 -0.15 -11.82 -0.58
C ALA A 18 -0.27 -11.15 0.80
N THR A 19 -1.23 -10.24 0.96
CA THR A 19 -1.47 -9.54 2.24
C THR A 19 -1.96 -10.51 3.32
N ASN A 20 -2.83 -11.47 2.95
CA ASN A 20 -3.31 -12.49 3.87
C ASN A 20 -2.20 -13.46 4.31
N GLN A 21 -1.28 -13.81 3.41
CA GLN A 21 -0.12 -14.62 3.76
C GLN A 21 0.77 -13.88 4.76
N ALA A 22 1.10 -12.61 4.49
CA ALA A 22 1.87 -11.78 5.41
C ALA A 22 1.18 -11.65 6.78
N ALA A 23 -0.14 -11.46 6.82
CA ALA A 23 -0.89 -11.36 8.06
C ALA A 23 -0.75 -12.61 8.94
N ARG A 24 -0.80 -13.81 8.33
CA ARG A 24 -0.64 -15.08 9.05
C ARG A 24 0.73 -15.23 9.67
N GLU A 25 1.79 -14.84 8.96
CA GLU A 25 3.15 -14.91 9.47
C GLU A 25 3.38 -13.87 10.57
N LEU A 26 2.89 -12.65 10.38
CA LEU A 26 2.98 -11.58 11.38
C LEU A 26 2.23 -11.93 12.67
N ALA A 27 1.06 -12.59 12.56
CA ALA A 27 0.30 -13.06 13.71
C ALA A 27 1.03 -14.15 14.52
N ARG A 28 1.92 -14.94 13.89
CA ARG A 28 2.72 -15.98 14.56
C ARG A 28 3.90 -15.39 15.33
N VAL A 29 4.56 -14.37 14.77
CA VAL A 29 5.76 -13.76 15.36
C VAL A 29 5.39 -12.80 16.49
N GLY A 30 4.28 -12.07 16.34
CA GLY A 30 3.89 -11.01 17.26
C GLY A 30 4.79 -9.78 17.14
N GLY A 31 4.24 -8.59 17.37
CA GLY A 31 5.00 -7.34 17.32
C GLY A 31 4.28 -6.20 16.61
N ALA A 32 4.89 -5.02 16.64
CA ALA A 32 4.38 -3.84 15.94
C ALA A 32 4.69 -3.93 14.43
N VAL A 33 3.67 -3.71 13.62
CA VAL A 33 3.69 -3.70 12.16
C VAL A 33 3.48 -2.28 11.68
N THR A 34 4.42 -1.75 10.90
CA THR A 34 4.25 -0.44 10.25
C THR A 34 3.93 -0.63 8.77
N VAL A 35 2.78 -0.13 8.34
CA VAL A 35 2.34 -0.13 6.95
C VAL A 35 2.61 1.25 6.37
N THR A 36 3.55 1.31 5.42
CA THR A 36 3.93 2.57 4.76
C THR A 36 3.38 2.61 3.33
N GLY A 37 2.58 3.62 3.02
CA GLY A 37 2.05 3.89 1.70
C GLY A 37 2.94 4.85 0.92
N HIS A 38 3.13 4.55 -0.36
CA HIS A 38 3.84 5.39 -1.32
C HIS A 38 2.95 5.65 -2.54
N THR A 39 3.14 6.80 -3.17
CA THR A 39 2.60 7.09 -4.51
C THR A 39 3.75 7.35 -5.46
N ASP A 40 3.48 7.37 -6.76
CA ASP A 40 4.43 7.92 -7.72
C ASP A 40 4.58 9.45 -7.53
N SER A 41 5.51 10.03 -8.29
CA SER A 41 5.82 11.46 -8.22
C SER A 41 4.84 12.34 -9.01
N GLN A 42 3.85 11.77 -9.71
CA GLN A 42 2.87 12.58 -10.43
C GLN A 42 1.92 13.21 -9.40
N PRO A 43 1.72 14.54 -9.42
CA PRO A 43 0.76 15.17 -8.52
C PRO A 43 -0.65 14.63 -8.78
N ILE A 44 -1.33 14.16 -7.73
CA ILE A 44 -2.77 13.91 -7.75
C ILE A 44 -3.50 15.06 -7.07
N HIS A 45 -4.63 15.46 -7.65
CA HIS A 45 -5.59 16.36 -7.02
C HIS A 45 -7.00 15.99 -7.49
N SER A 46 -7.75 15.33 -6.62
CA SER A 46 -9.15 14.99 -6.84
C SER A 46 -9.97 15.27 -5.58
N ALA A 47 -11.30 15.27 -5.71
CA ALA A 47 -12.20 15.43 -4.56
C ALA A 47 -11.99 14.35 -3.49
N GLU A 48 -11.63 13.13 -3.91
CA GLU A 48 -11.36 12.01 -3.01
C GLU A 48 -9.91 12.02 -2.47
N PHE A 49 -8.95 12.49 -3.27
CA PHE A 49 -7.53 12.52 -2.95
C PHE A 49 -6.94 13.90 -3.23
N PRO A 50 -6.99 14.82 -2.25
CA PRO A 50 -6.49 16.19 -2.40
C PRO A 50 -4.96 16.28 -2.59
N SER A 51 -4.24 15.22 -2.18
CA SER A 51 -2.80 15.13 -2.39
C SER A 51 -2.30 13.69 -2.39
N ASN A 52 -1.08 13.51 -2.88
CA ASN A 52 -0.36 12.24 -2.82
C ASN A 52 -0.17 11.72 -1.38
N LEU A 53 -0.07 12.62 -0.39
CA LEU A 53 -0.02 12.23 1.01
C LEU A 53 -1.30 11.49 1.40
N VAL A 54 -2.46 12.10 1.15
CA VAL A 54 -3.77 11.52 1.47
C VAL A 54 -4.00 10.19 0.75
N LEU A 55 -3.65 10.12 -0.55
CA LEU A 55 -3.73 8.87 -1.31
C LEU A 55 -2.84 7.78 -0.69
N SER A 56 -1.61 8.12 -0.31
CA SER A 56 -0.67 7.17 0.27
C SER A 56 -1.14 6.64 1.63
N GLU A 57 -1.68 7.50 2.49
CA GLU A 57 -2.24 7.11 3.79
C GLU A 57 -3.46 6.20 3.63
N LYS A 58 -4.36 6.54 2.71
CA LYS A 58 -5.56 5.73 2.41
C LYS A 58 -5.17 4.32 1.95
N ARG A 59 -4.21 4.18 1.04
CA ARG A 59 -3.72 2.86 0.59
C ARG A 59 -3.09 2.06 1.72
N ALA A 60 -2.29 2.70 2.58
CA ALA A 60 -1.71 2.05 3.74
C ALA A 60 -2.78 1.60 4.74
N ALA A 61 -3.84 2.39 4.93
CA ALA A 61 -4.97 2.03 5.77
C ALA A 61 -5.75 0.80 5.23
N GLU A 62 -5.92 0.68 3.92
CA GLU A 62 -6.56 -0.51 3.33
C GLU A 62 -5.75 -1.80 3.59
N VAL A 63 -4.43 -1.73 3.46
CA VAL A 63 -3.54 -2.86 3.77
C VAL A 63 -3.57 -3.18 5.27
N ALA A 64 -3.54 -2.16 6.14
CA ALA A 64 -3.68 -2.34 7.58
C ALA A 64 -5.00 -3.05 7.96
N ALA A 65 -6.10 -2.70 7.29
CA ALA A 65 -7.39 -3.36 7.49
C ALA A 65 -7.34 -4.84 7.08
N LEU A 66 -6.68 -5.17 5.96
CA LEU A 66 -6.47 -6.56 5.53
C LEU A 66 -5.61 -7.35 6.54
N LEU A 67 -4.51 -6.75 7.05
CA LEU A 67 -3.68 -7.37 8.07
C LEU A 67 -4.46 -7.65 9.37
N THR A 68 -5.27 -6.68 9.79
CA THR A 68 -6.12 -6.83 10.98
C THR A 68 -7.16 -7.95 10.75
N SER A 69 -7.76 -8.01 9.57
CA SER A 69 -8.69 -9.10 9.21
C SER A 69 -8.02 -10.47 9.16
N GLY A 70 -6.71 -10.51 8.91
CA GLY A 70 -5.89 -11.71 8.90
C GLY A 70 -5.36 -12.14 10.26
N GLY A 71 -5.71 -11.42 11.35
CA GLY A 71 -5.37 -11.80 12.73
C GLY A 71 -4.27 -10.96 13.38
N VAL A 72 -3.77 -9.90 12.72
CA VAL A 72 -2.83 -8.98 13.36
C VAL A 72 -3.59 -8.07 14.36
N PRO A 73 -3.15 -7.91 15.62
CA PRO A 73 -3.81 -7.04 16.57
C PRO A 73 -3.80 -5.58 16.11
N ALA A 74 -4.96 -4.92 16.12
CA ALA A 74 -5.08 -3.52 15.67
C ALA A 74 -4.16 -2.55 16.43
N GLY A 75 -3.93 -2.77 17.73
CA GLY A 75 -3.02 -1.96 18.54
C GLY A 75 -1.53 -2.11 18.17
N GLY A 76 -1.19 -3.12 17.35
CA GLY A 76 0.15 -3.31 16.82
C GLY A 76 0.32 -2.76 15.41
N VAL A 77 -0.71 -2.20 14.75
CA VAL A 77 -0.61 -1.74 13.36
C VAL A 77 -0.51 -0.21 13.31
N HIS A 78 0.57 0.29 12.72
CA HIS A 78 0.81 1.71 12.50
C HIS A 78 0.74 2.04 11.01
N ILE A 79 0.05 3.12 10.66
CA ILE A 79 -0.15 3.56 9.27
C ILE A 79 0.71 4.80 9.02
N VAL A 80 1.46 4.81 7.92
CA VAL A 80 2.31 5.95 7.51
C VAL A 80 2.09 6.23 6.03
N GLY A 81 1.81 7.48 5.67
CA GLY A 81 1.85 7.94 4.28
C GLY A 81 3.12 8.72 3.99
N LYS A 82 3.80 8.41 2.87
CA LYS A 82 4.99 9.16 2.43
C LYS A 82 4.76 9.99 1.16
N GLY A 83 3.58 9.89 0.55
CA GLY A 83 3.30 10.49 -0.75
C GLY A 83 4.34 10.10 -1.82
N GLY A 84 4.58 11.00 -2.77
CA GLY A 84 5.50 10.76 -3.90
C GLY A 84 6.95 11.17 -3.67
N ARG A 85 7.33 11.54 -2.44
CA ARG A 85 8.64 12.17 -2.15
C ARG A 85 9.76 11.18 -1.79
N VAL A 86 9.47 9.89 -1.73
CA VAL A 86 10.50 8.84 -1.53
C VAL A 86 10.42 7.85 -2.68
N PRO A 87 11.14 8.08 -3.80
CA PRO A 87 11.33 7.06 -4.81
C PRO A 87 12.18 5.94 -4.20
N VAL A 88 11.59 4.76 -3.96
CA VAL A 88 12.33 3.53 -3.64
C VAL A 88 13.06 2.97 -4.87
N ALA A 89 12.76 3.49 -6.05
CA ALA A 89 13.52 3.31 -7.29
C ALA A 89 13.36 4.58 -8.13
N ALA A 90 14.32 4.88 -9.02
CA ALA A 90 14.14 5.93 -10.01
C ALA A 90 12.82 5.71 -10.75
N ASN A 91 11.98 6.75 -10.87
CA ASN A 91 10.79 6.74 -11.74
C ASN A 91 11.23 6.77 -13.22
N GLY A 92 12.04 5.78 -13.61
CA GLY A 92 12.53 5.53 -14.95
C GLY A 92 11.51 4.69 -15.68
N ARG A 93 11.04 5.21 -16.81
CA ARG A 93 10.10 4.58 -17.72
C ARG A 93 10.61 3.18 -18.13
N THR A 94 10.10 2.14 -17.48
CA THR A 94 9.81 0.80 -18.04
C THR A 94 9.26 -0.07 -16.92
N ALA A 95 7.94 -0.12 -16.77
CA ALA A 95 7.29 -1.32 -16.26
C ALA A 95 7.34 -2.35 -17.40
N GLY A 96 8.50 -2.99 -17.55
CA GLY A 96 8.78 -3.95 -18.60
C GLY A 96 9.46 -5.18 -18.00
N GLY A 97 8.79 -6.33 -18.10
CA GLY A 97 9.41 -7.64 -18.10
C GLY A 97 9.59 -8.29 -16.74
N ALA A 98 8.73 -9.28 -16.48
CA ALA A 98 9.17 -10.48 -15.78
C ALA A 98 10.41 -11.08 -16.47
N ALA A 99 11.32 -11.62 -15.67
CA ALA A 99 12.13 -12.78 -15.98
C ALA A 99 12.22 -13.62 -14.70
#